data_AF-A0A4Q3HG67-F1
#
_entry.id   AF-A0A4Q3HG67-F1
#
_cell.length_a   1.000
_cell.length_b   1.000
_cell.length_c   1.000
_cell.angle_alpha   90.00
_cell.angle_beta   90.00
_cell.angle_gamma   90.00
#
_symmetry.space_group_name_H-M   'P 1'
#
loop_
_entity.id
_entity.type
_entity.pdbx_description
1 polymer ?
#
loop_
_entity_poly.entity_id
_entity_poly.type
_entity_poly.pdbx_seq_one_letter_code
_entity_poly.pdbx_strand_id
1 'polypeptide(L)'
;YADLGSVPMVLESFVPFEREISIIAARAKDGTVSCYDPAENIHRNGILHTSTLPATIPDTTAQTARSAAEKLLAALDYVGVIGMEFFVMADGTLIANEIAPRVHNSGHWTEAACVVSQFEQHIRAVAGASLGDPRRHSDCVMTNLIGDDILDVPGWLARTDVLVHLYGKTESRPGRKMGHVTELKGRKTRS
;
A
#
# COMPACT_ATOMS: atom_id res chain seq x y z
N TYR A 1 33.36 2.34 -6.96
CA TYR A 1 33.18 1.86 -5.56
C TYR A 1 33.44 2.97 -4.55
N ALA A 2 34.60 3.63 -4.58
CA ALA A 2 34.86 4.83 -3.76
C ALA A 2 33.83 5.95 -4.02
N ASP A 3 33.53 6.25 -5.28
CA ASP A 3 32.53 7.26 -5.68
C ASP A 3 31.08 6.88 -5.34
N LEU A 4 30.84 5.62 -4.92
CA LEU A 4 29.53 5.10 -4.52
C LEU A 4 29.41 4.95 -2.99
N GLY A 5 30.30 5.62 -2.24
CA GLY A 5 30.28 5.65 -0.78
C GLY A 5 30.96 4.49 -0.07
N SER A 6 31.59 3.55 -0.81
CA SER A 6 32.31 2.39 -0.24
C SER A 6 31.48 1.53 0.72
N VAL A 7 30.19 1.40 0.45
CA VAL A 7 29.27 0.53 1.20
C VAL A 7 28.95 -0.74 0.41
N PRO A 8 28.47 -1.83 1.05
CA PRO A 8 27.92 -2.98 0.32
C PRO A 8 26.78 -2.54 -0.60
N MET A 9 26.74 -3.09 -1.81
CA MET A 9 25.73 -2.76 -2.83
C MET A 9 25.24 -4.04 -3.51
N VAL A 10 23.97 -4.03 -3.90
CA VAL A 10 23.38 -5.01 -4.81
C VAL A 10 23.08 -4.28 -6.12
N LEU A 11 23.47 -4.89 -7.24
CA LEU A 11 23.12 -4.41 -8.57
C LEU A 11 22.06 -5.32 -9.15
N GLU A 12 20.90 -4.75 -9.46
CA GLU A 12 19.77 -5.45 -10.07
C GLU A 12 19.56 -4.94 -11.49
N SER A 13 19.02 -5.80 -12.36
CA SER A 13 18.68 -5.41 -13.73
C SER A 13 17.54 -4.40 -13.73
N PHE A 14 17.57 -3.44 -14.66
CA PHE A 14 16.43 -2.56 -14.88
C PHE A 14 15.21 -3.38 -15.35
N VAL A 15 14.09 -3.21 -14.66
CA VAL A 15 12.83 -3.91 -14.97
C VAL A 15 11.93 -3.00 -15.82
N PRO A 16 11.64 -3.34 -17.08
CA PRO A 16 10.75 -2.55 -17.94
C PRO A 16 9.27 -2.86 -17.62
N PHE A 17 8.83 -2.47 -16.43
CA PHE A 17 7.47 -2.71 -15.97
C PHE A 17 6.47 -1.70 -16.57
N GLU A 18 5.20 -2.10 -16.67
CA GLU A 18 4.12 -1.20 -17.08
C GLU A 18 3.50 -0.46 -15.89
N ARG A 19 3.43 -1.13 -14.73
CA ARG A 19 2.79 -0.62 -13.52
C ARG A 19 3.54 -1.11 -12.29
N GLU A 20 3.43 -0.34 -11.22
CA GLU A 20 3.80 -0.78 -9.88
C GLU A 20 2.51 -1.06 -9.11
N ILE A 21 2.44 -2.22 -8.45
CA ILE A 21 1.35 -2.54 -7.55
C ILE A 21 1.90 -2.92 -6.18
N SER A 22 1.04 -2.86 -5.17
CA SER A 22 1.37 -3.45 -3.87
C SER A 22 0.14 -4.10 -3.28
N ILE A 23 0.39 -5.14 -2.49
CA ILE A 23 -0.64 -5.82 -1.71
C ILE A 23 -0.31 -5.71 -0.23
N ILE A 24 -1.34 -5.44 0.56
CA ILE A 24 -1.29 -5.53 2.01
C ILE A 24 -1.87 -6.88 2.42
N ALA A 25 -1.14 -7.61 3.24
CA ALA A 25 -1.57 -8.91 3.73
C ALA A 25 -1.29 -9.04 5.22
N ALA A 26 -2.19 -9.70 5.93
CA ALA A 26 -2.08 -9.98 7.36
C ALA A 26 -2.09 -11.48 7.61
N ARG A 27 -1.26 -11.97 8.54
CA ARG A 27 -1.31 -13.34 9.05
C ARG A 27 -1.49 -13.35 10.56
N ALA A 28 -2.47 -14.11 11.04
CA ALA A 28 -2.74 -14.33 12.46
C ALA A 28 -1.87 -15.44 13.05
N LYS A 29 -1.87 -15.54 14.38
CA LYS A 29 -1.15 -16.60 15.14
C LYS A 29 -1.63 -18.01 14.82
N ASP A 30 -2.88 -18.17 14.40
CA ASP A 30 -3.46 -19.46 13.98
C ASP A 30 -3.13 -19.80 12.51
N GLY A 31 -2.37 -18.95 11.82
CA GLY A 31 -1.99 -19.13 10.43
C GLY A 31 -2.98 -18.58 9.41
N THR A 32 -4.15 -18.07 9.83
CA THR A 32 -5.13 -17.46 8.93
C THR A 32 -4.51 -16.26 8.22
N VAL A 33 -4.68 -16.15 6.91
CA VAL A 33 -4.21 -15.02 6.10
C VAL A 33 -5.40 -14.23 5.55
N SER A 34 -5.28 -12.90 5.53
CA SER A 34 -6.24 -11.99 4.95
C SER A 34 -5.50 -10.97 4.07
N CYS A 35 -5.96 -10.80 2.82
CA CYS A 35 -5.30 -9.96 1.81
C CYS A 35 -6.26 -8.86 1.34
N TYR A 36 -5.79 -7.62 1.33
CA TYR A 36 -6.49 -6.49 0.74
C TYR A 36 -6.42 -6.51 -0.80
N ASP A 37 -7.21 -5.65 -1.45
CA ASP A 37 -7.10 -5.43 -2.90
C ASP A 37 -5.72 -4.86 -3.24
N PRO A 38 -5.07 -5.29 -4.35
CA PRO A 38 -3.86 -4.65 -4.82
C PRO A 38 -4.12 -3.20 -5.23
N ALA A 39 -3.22 -2.31 -4.79
CA ALA A 39 -3.23 -0.90 -5.15
C ALA A 39 -2.21 -0.63 -6.25
N GLU A 40 -2.59 0.14 -7.27
CA GLU A 40 -1.65 0.66 -8.27
C GLU A 40 -0.93 1.88 -7.69
N ASN A 41 0.39 1.88 -7.73
CA ASN A 41 1.23 2.87 -7.06
C ASN A 41 2.00 3.69 -8.09
N ILE A 42 2.05 5.00 -7.87
CA ILE A 42 2.87 5.91 -8.66
C ILE A 42 3.91 6.51 -7.72
N HIS A 43 5.18 6.26 -8.01
CA HIS A 43 6.31 6.86 -7.32
C HIS A 43 6.83 8.09 -8.07
N ARG A 44 7.23 9.13 -7.34
CA ARG A 44 7.93 10.31 -7.87
C ARG A 44 9.19 10.53 -7.05
N ASN A 45 10.34 10.57 -7.70
CA ASN A 45 11.65 10.72 -7.03
C ASN A 45 11.87 9.67 -5.93
N GLY A 46 11.43 8.43 -6.15
CA GLY A 46 11.53 7.33 -5.18
C GLY A 46 10.57 7.42 -3.98
N ILE A 47 9.61 8.35 -3.99
CA ILE A 47 8.61 8.51 -2.93
C ILE A 47 7.23 8.19 -3.49
N LEU A 48 6.47 7.35 -2.79
CA LEU A 48 5.09 7.04 -3.15
C LEU A 48 4.27 8.33 -3.20
N HIS A 49 3.68 8.63 -4.35
CA HIS A 49 2.84 9.79 -4.57
C HIS A 49 1.35 9.42 -4.44
N THR A 50 0.89 8.40 -5.18
CA THR A 50 -0.51 7.95 -5.14
C THR A 50 -0.64 6.43 -5.08
N SER A 51 -1.70 5.96 -4.42
CA SER A 51 -2.19 4.58 -4.48
C SER A 51 -3.64 4.57 -4.95
N THR A 52 -3.91 3.94 -6.08
CA THR A 52 -5.22 3.93 -6.76
C THR A 52 -5.88 2.56 -6.67
N LEU A 53 -7.17 2.54 -6.33
CA LEU A 53 -7.97 1.33 -6.19
C LEU A 53 -9.32 1.44 -6.92
N PRO A 54 -9.69 0.42 -7.73
CA PRO A 54 -8.91 -0.79 -8.03
C PRO A 54 -7.67 -0.48 -8.88
N ALA A 55 -6.63 -1.31 -8.75
CA ALA A 55 -5.52 -1.30 -9.70
C ALA A 55 -6.00 -1.70 -11.10
N THR A 56 -5.44 -1.08 -12.15
CA THR A 56 -5.80 -1.40 -13.55
C THR A 56 -5.00 -2.62 -14.02
N ILE A 57 -5.32 -3.79 -13.46
CA ILE A 57 -4.64 -5.07 -13.72
C ILE A 57 -5.64 -6.20 -13.97
N PRO A 58 -5.25 -7.28 -14.67
CA PRO A 58 -6.07 -8.48 -14.78
C PRO A 58 -6.33 -9.14 -13.40
N ASP A 59 -7.50 -9.75 -13.24
CA ASP A 59 -7.86 -10.50 -12.02
C ASP A 59 -6.86 -11.63 -11.73
N THR A 60 -6.30 -12.26 -12.77
CA THR A 60 -5.25 -13.28 -12.65
C THR A 60 -3.97 -12.71 -12.04
N THR A 61 -3.59 -11.48 -12.39
CA THR A 61 -2.45 -10.78 -11.80
C THR A 61 -2.72 -10.44 -10.34
N ALA A 62 -3.93 -9.95 -10.02
CA ALA A 62 -4.32 -9.70 -8.64
C ALA A 62 -4.30 -10.98 -7.77
N GLN A 63 -4.78 -12.11 -8.32
CA GLN A 63 -4.76 -13.40 -7.63
C GLN A 63 -3.32 -13.92 -7.44
N THR A 64 -2.44 -13.66 -8.40
CA THR A 64 -1.01 -14.00 -8.28
C THR A 64 -0.35 -13.22 -7.15
N ALA A 65 -0.62 -11.92 -7.02
CA ALA A 65 -0.11 -11.10 -5.90
C ALA A 65 -0.60 -11.63 -4.54
N ARG A 66 -1.89 -11.98 -4.41
CA ARG A 66 -2.47 -12.61 -3.20
C ARG A 66 -1.76 -13.91 -2.84
N SER A 67 -1.62 -14.80 -3.82
CA SER A 67 -0.98 -16.10 -3.64
C SER A 67 0.50 -15.97 -3.25
N ALA A 68 1.20 -14.96 -3.78
CA ALA A 68 2.59 -14.68 -3.43
C ALA A 68 2.70 -14.22 -1.96
N ALA A 69 1.83 -13.29 -1.53
CA ALA A 69 1.81 -12.81 -0.15
C ALA A 69 1.47 -13.93 0.85
N GLU A 70 0.49 -14.77 0.55
CA GLU A 70 0.12 -15.93 1.38
C GLU A 70 1.28 -16.91 1.54
N LYS A 71 1.95 -17.27 0.43
CA LYS A 71 3.12 -18.17 0.45
C LYS A 71 4.26 -17.58 1.26
N LEU A 72 4.55 -16.29 1.08
CA LEU A 72 5.61 -15.59 1.82
C LEU A 72 5.32 -15.57 3.33
N LEU A 73 4.10 -15.17 3.72
CA LEU A 73 3.68 -15.12 5.11
C LEU A 73 3.76 -16.50 5.78
N ALA A 74 3.33 -17.55 5.08
CA ALA A 74 3.43 -18.93 5.56
C ALA A 74 4.89 -19.39 5.69
N ALA A 75 5.73 -19.14 4.69
CA ALA A 75 7.13 -19.55 4.68
C ALA A 75 7.96 -18.86 5.78
N LEU A 76 7.62 -17.62 6.13
CA LEU A 76 8.28 -16.86 7.20
C LEU A 76 7.67 -17.10 8.59
N ASP A 77 6.57 -17.87 8.68
CA ASP A 77 5.72 -17.98 9.88
C ASP A 77 5.42 -16.61 10.52
N TYR A 78 5.20 -15.59 9.69
CA TYR A 78 5.07 -14.22 10.15
C TYR A 78 3.70 -13.99 10.82
N VAL A 79 3.67 -13.14 11.86
CA VAL A 79 2.44 -12.69 12.52
C VAL A 79 2.39 -11.16 12.47
N GLY A 80 1.29 -10.62 11.93
CA GLY A 80 1.12 -9.20 11.73
C GLY A 80 0.76 -8.86 10.29
N VAL A 81 1.11 -7.65 9.86
CA VAL A 81 0.84 -7.12 8.51
C VAL A 81 2.16 -6.94 7.78
N ILE A 82 2.13 -7.21 6.48
CA ILE A 82 3.19 -6.88 5.54
C ILE A 82 2.64 -6.06 4.37
N GLY A 83 3.47 -5.18 3.81
CA GLY A 83 3.30 -4.67 2.46
C GLY A 83 4.26 -5.39 1.52
N MET A 84 3.77 -5.85 0.37
CA MET A 84 4.61 -6.44 -0.67
C MET A 84 4.39 -5.68 -1.96
N GLU A 85 5.46 -5.16 -2.54
CA GLU A 85 5.45 -4.40 -3.78
C GLU A 85 5.86 -5.27 -4.96
N PHE A 86 5.27 -5.00 -6.11
CA PHE A 86 5.52 -5.72 -7.34
C PHE A 86 5.62 -4.76 -8.52
N PHE A 87 6.49 -5.14 -9.45
CA PHE A 87 6.46 -4.68 -10.82
C PHE A 87 5.54 -5.58 -11.64
N VAL A 88 4.61 -4.98 -12.38
CA VAL A 88 3.72 -5.67 -13.32
C VAL A 88 4.31 -5.52 -14.72
N MET A 89 4.62 -6.65 -15.35
CA MET A 89 5.14 -6.71 -16.71
C MET A 89 4.01 -6.59 -17.74
N ALA A 90 4.36 -6.35 -19.00
CA ALA A 90 3.40 -6.18 -20.09
C ALA A 90 2.48 -7.39 -20.34
N ASP A 91 2.93 -8.60 -19.99
CA ASP A 91 2.14 -9.83 -20.06
C ASP A 91 1.32 -10.11 -18.78
N GLY A 92 1.35 -9.19 -17.81
CA GLY A 92 0.68 -9.32 -16.52
C GLY A 92 1.42 -10.17 -15.50
N THR A 93 2.64 -10.64 -15.79
CA THR A 93 3.49 -11.32 -14.80
C THR A 93 4.00 -10.34 -13.75
N LEU A 94 4.34 -10.88 -12.57
CA LEU A 94 4.78 -10.10 -11.42
C LEU A 94 6.24 -10.40 -11.10
N ILE A 95 7.00 -9.33 -10.85
CA ILE A 95 8.31 -9.39 -10.21
C ILE A 95 8.18 -8.73 -8.84
N ALA A 96 8.57 -9.44 -7.78
CA ALA A 96 8.61 -8.86 -6.44
C ALA A 96 9.71 -7.79 -6.37
N ASN A 97 9.37 -6.61 -5.84
CA ASN A 97 10.29 -5.50 -5.68
C ASN A 97 10.78 -5.39 -4.24
N GLU A 98 9.87 -5.07 -3.31
CA GLU A 98 10.19 -4.87 -1.89
C GLU A 98 9.17 -5.58 -1.00
N ILE A 99 9.60 -5.99 0.20
CA ILE A 99 8.74 -6.46 1.28
C ILE A 99 8.98 -5.59 2.51
N ALA A 100 7.92 -4.99 3.03
CA ALA A 100 7.92 -4.26 4.29
C ALA A 100 7.20 -5.10 5.36
N PRO A 101 7.91 -5.68 6.36
CA PRO A 101 7.31 -6.47 7.43
C PRO A 101 6.67 -5.57 8.50
N ARG A 102 5.72 -4.75 8.08
CA ARG A 102 4.94 -3.80 8.89
C ARG A 102 3.77 -3.29 8.06
N VAL A 103 2.90 -2.50 8.70
CA VAL A 103 1.98 -1.61 7.97
C VAL A 103 2.75 -0.73 6.98
N HIS A 104 2.13 -0.49 5.82
CA HIS A 104 2.79 0.12 4.67
C HIS A 104 2.05 1.36 4.18
N ASN A 105 2.78 2.31 3.58
CA ASN A 105 2.18 3.58 3.17
C ASN A 105 1.10 3.38 2.10
N SER A 106 1.35 2.49 1.13
CA SER A 106 0.37 2.11 0.12
C SER A 106 -0.87 1.38 0.66
N GLY A 107 -0.94 1.12 1.97
CA GLY A 107 -2.12 0.57 2.64
C GLY A 107 -2.97 1.59 3.38
N HIS A 108 -2.59 2.89 3.46
CA HIS A 108 -3.35 3.86 4.25
C HIS A 108 -4.76 4.11 3.71
N TRP A 109 -5.00 3.87 2.42
CA TRP A 109 -6.33 3.92 1.81
C TRP A 109 -7.37 3.05 2.55
N THR A 110 -6.92 1.97 3.21
CA THR A 110 -7.79 1.07 3.99
C THR A 110 -8.48 1.76 5.16
N GLU A 111 -7.96 2.89 5.65
CA GLU A 111 -8.60 3.69 6.71
C GLU A 111 -9.93 4.32 6.25
N ALA A 112 -10.07 4.63 4.95
CA ALA A 112 -11.26 5.28 4.42
C ALA A 112 -12.17 4.34 3.61
N ALA A 113 -11.61 3.28 3.02
CA ALA A 113 -12.32 2.45 2.04
C ALA A 113 -12.49 0.98 2.43
N CYS A 114 -12.05 0.58 3.62
CA CYS A 114 -12.29 -0.75 4.20
C CYS A 114 -12.97 -0.62 5.57
N VAL A 115 -13.67 -1.69 5.97
CA VAL A 115 -14.26 -1.78 7.32
C VAL A 115 -13.17 -1.87 8.39
N VAL A 116 -12.08 -2.60 8.10
CA VAL A 116 -10.92 -2.75 8.99
C VAL A 116 -9.68 -2.23 8.27
N SER A 117 -9.03 -1.22 8.85
CA SER A 117 -7.78 -0.68 8.30
C SER A 117 -6.62 -1.65 8.53
N GLN A 118 -5.56 -1.53 7.75
CA GLN A 118 -4.34 -2.31 7.94
C GLN A 118 -3.77 -2.19 9.38
N PHE A 119 -4.02 -1.07 10.05
CA PHE A 119 -3.52 -0.82 11.41
C PHE A 119 -4.29 -1.64 12.43
N GLU A 120 -5.62 -1.59 12.39
CA GLU A 120 -6.44 -2.44 13.25
C GLU A 120 -6.21 -3.92 12.91
N GLN A 121 -6.07 -4.24 11.62
CA GLN A 121 -5.79 -5.60 11.15
C GLN A 121 -4.47 -6.14 11.70
N HIS A 122 -3.43 -5.29 11.74
CA HIS A 122 -2.15 -5.59 12.38
C HIS A 122 -2.32 -5.89 13.87
N ILE A 123 -3.04 -5.03 14.60
CA ILE A 123 -3.30 -5.21 16.04
C ILE A 123 -4.06 -6.51 16.30
N ARG A 124 -5.11 -6.82 15.52
CA ARG A 124 -5.85 -8.09 15.64
C ARG A 124 -4.93 -9.29 15.48
N ALA A 125 -4.08 -9.29 14.46
CA ALA A 125 -3.12 -10.36 14.20
C ALA A 125 -2.15 -10.58 15.37
N VAL A 126 -1.49 -9.51 15.86
CA VAL A 126 -0.48 -9.63 16.94
C VAL A 126 -1.11 -9.89 18.31
N ALA A 127 -2.34 -9.42 18.54
CA ALA A 127 -3.09 -9.71 19.76
C ALA A 127 -3.68 -11.13 19.79
N GLY A 128 -3.80 -11.79 18.64
CA GLY A 128 -4.43 -13.12 18.52
C GLY A 128 -5.96 -13.06 18.41
N ALA A 129 -6.52 -11.92 17.98
CA ALA A 129 -7.92 -11.81 17.63
C ALA A 129 -8.17 -12.27 16.19
N SER A 130 -9.42 -12.59 15.86
CA SER A 130 -9.82 -12.93 14.49
C SER A 130 -9.55 -11.76 13.54
N LEU A 131 -8.98 -12.08 12.37
CA LEU A 131 -8.76 -11.09 11.33
C LEU A 131 -10.10 -10.52 10.84
N GLY A 132 -10.11 -9.26 10.43
CA GLY A 132 -11.27 -8.62 9.83
C GLY A 132 -11.42 -8.95 8.36
N ASP A 133 -12.59 -8.59 7.81
CA ASP A 133 -12.84 -8.65 6.37
C ASP A 133 -12.07 -7.50 5.67
N PRO A 134 -11.09 -7.80 4.79
CA PRO A 134 -10.26 -6.79 4.12
C PRO A 134 -10.99 -6.15 2.94
N ARG A 135 -12.25 -6.54 2.67
CA ARG A 135 -13.03 -6.08 1.54
C ARG A 135 -13.17 -4.56 1.52
N ARG A 136 -12.80 -4.02 0.37
CA ARG A 136 -12.98 -2.62 0.01
C ARG A 136 -14.44 -2.34 -0.34
N HIS A 137 -15.03 -1.30 0.27
CA HIS A 137 -16.43 -0.89 0.02
C HIS A 137 -16.57 0.26 -0.98
N SER A 138 -15.51 1.02 -1.23
CA SER A 138 -15.48 2.16 -2.15
C SER A 138 -14.21 2.15 -2.99
N ASP A 139 -14.29 2.54 -4.27
CA ASP A 139 -13.09 2.86 -5.05
C ASP A 139 -12.44 4.10 -4.45
N CYS A 140 -11.11 4.24 -4.55
CA CYS A 140 -10.43 5.38 -3.95
C CYS A 140 -9.06 5.68 -4.59
N VAL A 141 -8.61 6.90 -4.36
CA VAL A 141 -7.23 7.33 -4.63
C VAL A 141 -6.68 7.92 -3.34
N MET A 142 -5.61 7.32 -2.82
CA MET A 142 -4.83 7.89 -1.74
C MET A 142 -3.68 8.70 -2.34
N THR A 143 -3.50 9.93 -1.87
CA THR A 143 -2.41 10.85 -2.26
C THR A 143 -1.61 11.22 -1.02
N ASN A 144 -0.29 11.01 -1.04
CA ASN A 144 0.57 11.52 0.02
C ASN A 144 0.69 13.04 -0.06
N LEU A 145 0.75 13.70 1.10
CA LEU A 145 1.10 15.11 1.22
C LEU A 145 2.60 15.20 1.55
N ILE A 146 3.44 15.57 0.58
CA ILE A 146 4.90 15.66 0.73
C ILE A 146 5.33 17.12 0.85
N GLY A 147 6.04 17.45 1.93
CA GLY A 147 6.51 18.80 2.19
C GLY A 147 5.36 19.80 2.09
N ASP A 148 5.46 20.72 1.13
CA ASP A 148 4.55 21.85 0.98
C ASP A 148 3.19 21.47 0.39
N ASP A 149 2.99 20.22 -0.07
CA ASP A 149 1.65 19.70 -0.42
C ASP A 149 0.66 19.80 0.77
N ILE A 150 1.17 19.88 2.02
CA ILE A 150 0.35 20.10 3.21
C ILE A 150 -0.44 21.43 3.14
N LEU A 151 0.02 22.40 2.36
CA LEU A 151 -0.64 23.68 2.18
C LEU A 151 -1.95 23.55 1.38
N ASP A 152 -2.15 22.45 0.66
CA ASP A 152 -3.38 22.18 -0.10
C ASP A 152 -4.53 21.62 0.77
N VAL A 153 -4.26 21.31 2.05
CA VAL A 153 -5.26 20.75 2.98
C VAL A 153 -6.58 21.51 3.00
N PRO A 154 -6.64 22.86 3.02
CA PRO A 154 -7.90 23.58 2.95
C PRO A 154 -8.72 23.25 1.69
N GLY A 155 -8.06 23.07 0.54
CA GLY A 155 -8.71 22.67 -0.71
C GLY A 155 -9.20 21.23 -0.69
N TRP A 156 -8.48 20.33 -0.01
CA TRP A 156 -8.95 18.96 0.22
C TRP A 156 -10.18 18.95 1.13
N LEU A 157 -10.14 19.64 2.26
CA LEU A 157 -11.25 19.70 3.23
C LEU A 157 -12.54 20.31 2.66
N ALA A 158 -12.46 21.04 1.55
CA ALA A 158 -13.63 21.55 0.83
C ALA A 158 -14.37 20.47 0.00
N ARG A 159 -13.79 19.28 -0.18
CA ARG A 159 -14.40 18.16 -0.91
C ARG A 159 -15.21 17.28 0.04
N THR A 160 -16.31 16.70 -0.47
CA THR A 160 -17.23 15.88 0.32
C THR A 160 -16.76 14.44 0.54
N ASP A 161 -15.95 13.91 -0.36
CA ASP A 161 -15.62 12.48 -0.43
C ASP A 161 -14.14 12.21 -0.09
N VAL A 162 -13.58 12.96 0.87
CA VAL A 162 -12.18 12.82 1.26
C VAL A 162 -12.01 12.57 2.75
N LEU A 163 -11.03 11.74 3.08
CA LEU A 163 -10.47 11.61 4.42
C LEU A 163 -9.06 12.21 4.42
N VAL A 164 -8.86 13.30 5.17
CA VAL A 164 -7.54 13.90 5.38
C VAL A 164 -6.94 13.36 6.67
N HIS A 165 -5.72 12.81 6.59
CA HIS A 165 -4.96 12.32 7.74
C HIS A 165 -3.63 13.08 7.83
N LEU A 166 -3.42 13.84 8.91
CA LEU A 166 -2.19 14.59 9.16
C LEU A 166 -1.39 13.94 10.29
N TYR A 167 -0.06 13.84 10.13
CA TYR A 167 0.80 13.12 11.07
C TYR A 167 1.28 13.97 12.25
N GLY A 168 0.75 15.19 12.42
CA GLY A 168 1.15 16.10 13.52
C GLY A 168 2.59 16.61 13.47
N LYS A 169 3.26 16.53 12.30
CA LYS A 169 4.63 17.03 12.12
C LYS A 169 4.62 18.56 12.10
N THR A 170 5.44 19.17 12.96
CA THR A 170 5.47 20.63 13.16
C THR A 170 6.21 21.41 12.08
N GLU A 171 7.01 20.74 11.24
CA GLU A 171 7.85 21.39 10.23
C GLU A 171 7.74 20.67 8.88
N SER A 172 7.36 21.41 7.84
CA SER A 172 7.43 20.97 6.45
C SER A 172 8.87 21.04 5.94
N ARG A 173 9.31 20.01 5.21
CA ARG A 173 10.58 20.00 4.47
C ARG A 173 10.41 19.21 3.17
N PRO A 174 11.16 19.52 2.09
CA PRO A 174 11.14 18.74 0.85
C PRO A 174 11.34 17.25 1.11
N GLY A 175 10.51 16.41 0.48
CA GLY A 175 10.53 14.95 0.62
C GLY A 175 9.94 14.40 1.93
N ARG A 176 9.56 15.25 2.90
CA ARG A 176 8.98 14.80 4.18
C ARG A 176 7.50 14.50 4.01
N LYS A 177 7.08 13.26 4.29
CA LYS A 177 5.65 12.88 4.35
C LYS A 177 4.96 13.60 5.50
N MET A 178 4.04 14.52 5.24
CA MET A 178 3.33 15.32 6.25
C MET A 178 1.97 14.75 6.62
N GLY A 179 1.35 14.02 5.69
CA GLY A 179 0.06 13.37 5.86
C GLY A 179 -0.29 12.61 4.57
N HIS A 180 -1.55 12.22 4.47
CA HIS A 180 -2.13 11.72 3.24
C HIS A 180 -3.61 12.10 3.17
N VAL A 181 -4.16 12.07 1.97
CA VAL A 181 -5.59 12.25 1.71
C VAL A 181 -6.08 11.04 0.94
N THR A 182 -7.20 10.46 1.36
CA THR A 182 -7.88 9.41 0.60
C THR A 182 -9.19 9.96 0.06
N GLU A 183 -9.29 10.08 -1.26
CA GLU A 183 -10.51 10.49 -1.97
C GLU A 183 -11.27 9.25 -2.44
N LEU A 184 -12.52 9.10 -2.00
CA LEU A 184 -13.41 8.03 -2.44
C LEU A 184 -14.01 8.37 -3.81
N LYS A 185 -14.09 7.40 -4.72
CA LYS A 185 -14.53 7.57 -6.12
C LYS A 185 -15.90 6.96 -6.43
N GLY A 186 -16.72 6.74 -5.39
CA GLY A 186 -18.05 6.15 -5.51
C GLY A 186 -18.09 4.65 -5.23
N ARG A 187 -19.30 4.12 -5.02
CA ARG A 187 -19.53 2.72 -4.64
C ARG A 187 -19.29 1.78 -5.82
N LYS A 188 -18.60 0.68 -5.57
CA LYS A 188 -18.64 -0.53 -6.42
C LYS A 188 -20.11 -0.90 -6.62
N THR A 189 -20.66 -0.68 -7.82
CA THR A 189 -21.93 -1.31 -8.18
C THR A 189 -21.68 -2.81 -8.18
N ARG A 190 -22.36 -3.54 -7.28
CA ARG A 190 -22.35 -5.01 -7.35
C ARG A 190 -22.95 -5.39 -8.70
N SER A 191 -22.14 -5.93 -9.61
CA SER A 191 -22.63 -6.78 -10.69
C SER A 191 -23.13 -8.10 -10.11
#